data_AF-A0A4Y2FPL1-F1
#
_entry.id   AF-A0A4Y2FPL1-F1
#
_cell.length_a   1.000
_cell.length_b   1.000
_cell.length_c   1.000
_cell.angle_alpha   90.00
_cell.angle_beta   90.00
_cell.angle_gamma   90.00
#
_symmetry.space_group_name_H-M   'P 1'
#
loop_
_entity.id
_entity.type
_entity.pdbx_description
1 polymer ?
#
loop_
_entity_poly.entity_id
_entity_poly.type
_entity_poly.pdbx_seq_one_letter_code
_entity_poly.pdbx_strand_id
1 'polypeptide(L)'
;MPKRSCKFTEDLQNEFPFLKKACTGTGNQDQDDRVKCSHCNFEPSVAHGGRSDIKDHLQSSKHKKSLASEANSSKLTSFFKTASSNDKNLAAKEATFAYHTANQNLSFNSNSCSSKLISKFFEPKFSLEKTKCEAIVLNVIAPIAQEELKEDLTKSNYVSLSMGASNRKDIKLVSVKQVKLLDFKSVAGETSEILTNHLCSVLLQNDLNNKVVGLCGDSCNTNFGGVKRAGQKKMFSIDSRIA
;
A
#
# COMPACT_ATOMS: atom_id res chain seq x y z
N MET A 1 -52.48 -22.56 -37.44
CA MET A 1 -52.67 -22.40 -35.99
C MET A 1 -51.41 -21.79 -35.39
N PRO A 2 -51.47 -20.69 -34.63
CA PRO A 2 -50.28 -20.14 -33.97
C PRO A 2 -49.78 -21.14 -32.92
N LYS A 3 -48.50 -21.53 -32.97
CA LYS A 3 -47.89 -22.37 -31.92
C LYS A 3 -47.91 -21.57 -30.60
N ARG A 4 -48.45 -22.16 -29.52
CA ARG A 4 -48.40 -21.54 -28.19
C ARG A 4 -46.94 -21.40 -27.76
N SER A 5 -46.52 -20.22 -27.34
CA SER A 5 -45.20 -20.00 -26.75
C SER A 5 -45.20 -20.47 -25.30
N CYS A 6 -44.15 -21.21 -24.91
CA CYS A 6 -43.93 -21.63 -23.53
C CYS A 6 -43.27 -20.50 -22.72
N LYS A 7 -43.53 -20.48 -21.41
CA LYS A 7 -42.99 -19.51 -20.46
C LYS A 7 -42.20 -20.23 -19.38
N PHE A 8 -41.24 -19.52 -18.79
CA PHE A 8 -40.48 -20.01 -17.65
C PHE A 8 -41.29 -19.85 -16.36
N THR A 9 -41.82 -20.98 -15.86
CA THR A 9 -42.66 -21.07 -14.66
C THR A 9 -41.83 -21.32 -13.40
N GLU A 10 -42.44 -21.11 -12.24
CA GLU A 10 -41.82 -21.43 -10.93
C GLU A 10 -41.44 -22.91 -10.81
N ASP A 11 -42.23 -23.82 -11.40
CA ASP A 11 -41.91 -25.25 -11.44
C ASP A 11 -40.58 -25.53 -12.15
N LEU A 12 -40.32 -24.85 -13.28
CA LEU A 12 -39.05 -24.95 -14.01
C LEU A 12 -37.89 -24.28 -13.26
N GLN A 13 -38.16 -23.19 -12.54
CA GLN A 13 -37.18 -22.54 -11.68
C GLN A 13 -36.78 -23.41 -10.49
N ASN A 14 -37.73 -24.18 -9.94
CA ASN A 14 -37.49 -25.16 -8.87
C ASN A 14 -36.73 -26.39 -9.38
N GLU A 15 -37.06 -26.87 -10.60
CA GLU A 15 -36.35 -27.99 -11.23
C GLU A 15 -34.92 -27.61 -11.67
N PHE A 16 -34.71 -26.36 -12.11
CA PHE A 16 -33.42 -25.84 -12.59
C PHE A 16 -33.01 -24.55 -11.85
N PRO A 17 -32.53 -24.64 -10.59
CA PRO A 17 -32.23 -23.47 -9.75
C PRO A 17 -31.13 -22.53 -10.28
N PHE A 18 -30.26 -23.06 -11.15
CA PHE A 18 -29.16 -22.32 -11.78
C PHE A 18 -29.60 -21.47 -12.99
N LEU A 19 -30.85 -21.62 -13.45
CA LEU A 19 -31.46 -20.74 -14.43
C LEU A 19 -32.17 -19.59 -13.73
N LYS A 20 -32.12 -18.38 -14.29
CA LYS A 20 -32.86 -17.21 -13.80
C LYS A 20 -33.53 -16.50 -14.97
N LYS A 21 -34.68 -15.86 -14.77
CA LYS A 21 -35.28 -15.03 -15.83
C LYS A 21 -34.29 -13.94 -16.27
N ALA A 22 -34.16 -13.75 -17.59
CA ALA A 22 -33.27 -12.73 -18.13
C ALA A 22 -33.98 -11.36 -18.05
N CYS A 23 -33.48 -10.46 -17.19
CA CYS A 23 -33.95 -9.07 -17.17
C CYS A 23 -33.26 -8.28 -18.29
N THR A 24 -33.98 -7.93 -19.37
CA THR A 24 -33.51 -6.92 -20.31
C THR A 24 -33.66 -5.54 -19.66
N GLY A 25 -32.56 -4.82 -19.48
CA GLY A 25 -32.48 -3.53 -18.76
C GLY A 25 -33.17 -2.33 -19.42
N THR A 26 -34.28 -2.55 -20.13
CA THR A 26 -35.11 -1.50 -20.72
C THR A 26 -36.56 -1.79 -20.35
N GLY A 27 -37.24 -0.80 -19.78
CA GLY A 27 -38.50 -0.94 -19.07
C GLY A 27 -39.55 -1.84 -19.73
N ASN A 28 -40.22 -2.61 -18.86
CA ASN A 28 -41.57 -3.15 -19.01
C ASN A 28 -41.87 -4.02 -20.24
N GLN A 29 -41.09 -5.08 -20.42
CA GLN A 29 -41.58 -6.35 -20.97
C GLN A 29 -40.70 -7.49 -20.46
N ASP A 30 -41.17 -8.19 -19.42
CA ASP A 30 -40.58 -9.46 -19.01
C ASP A 30 -40.70 -10.45 -20.17
N GLN A 31 -39.59 -10.73 -20.86
CA GLN A 31 -39.52 -11.86 -21.77
C GLN A 31 -39.51 -13.13 -20.92
N ASP A 32 -40.71 -13.58 -20.54
CA ASP A 32 -40.96 -14.81 -19.77
C ASP A 32 -40.36 -16.06 -20.43
N ASP A 33 -39.98 -15.97 -21.70
CA ASP A 33 -39.41 -17.04 -22.48
C ASP A 33 -37.87 -17.04 -22.50
N ARG A 34 -37.16 -16.03 -21.97
CA ARG A 34 -35.69 -16.03 -21.92
C ARG A 34 -35.16 -16.29 -20.51
N VAL A 35 -34.26 -17.25 -20.41
CA VAL A 35 -33.63 -17.64 -19.14
C VAL A 35 -32.12 -17.54 -19.27
N LYS A 36 -31.45 -17.07 -18.23
CA LYS A 36 -29.99 -16.97 -18.12
C LYS A 36 -29.45 -18.10 -17.26
N CYS A 37 -28.48 -18.84 -17.79
CA CYS A 37 -27.79 -19.92 -17.07
C CYS A 37 -26.57 -19.40 -16.31
N SER A 38 -26.47 -19.69 -15.00
CA SER A 38 -25.34 -19.25 -14.17
C SER A 38 -24.01 -19.91 -14.53
N HIS A 39 -24.03 -21.14 -15.02
CA HIS A 39 -22.81 -21.89 -15.35
C HIS A 39 -22.12 -21.42 -16.62
N CYS A 40 -22.88 -20.93 -17.61
CA CYS A 40 -22.33 -20.55 -18.92
C CYS A 40 -22.71 -19.14 -19.38
N ASN A 41 -23.42 -18.38 -18.56
CA ASN A 41 -23.91 -17.02 -18.84
C ASN A 41 -24.59 -16.88 -20.21
N PHE A 42 -25.18 -17.96 -20.70
CA PHE A 42 -25.92 -17.98 -21.96
C PHE A 42 -27.41 -17.82 -21.67
N GLU A 43 -28.13 -17.17 -22.58
CA GLU A 43 -29.55 -16.88 -22.46
C GLU A 43 -30.38 -17.70 -23.47
N PRO A 44 -30.64 -19.00 -23.23
CA PRO A 44 -31.54 -19.77 -24.08
C PRO A 44 -32.99 -19.25 -23.98
N SER A 45 -33.72 -19.38 -25.09
CA SER A 45 -35.18 -19.20 -25.11
C SER A 45 -35.86 -20.55 -24.83
N VAL A 46 -36.93 -20.52 -24.02
CA VAL A 46 -37.79 -21.65 -23.69
C VAL A 46 -39.13 -21.58 -24.43
N ALA A 47 -39.28 -20.67 -25.40
CA ALA A 47 -40.54 -20.39 -26.08
C ALA A 47 -41.11 -21.58 -26.86
N HIS A 48 -40.27 -22.53 -27.29
CA HIS A 48 -40.66 -23.56 -28.26
C HIS A 48 -41.04 -24.88 -27.62
N GLY A 49 -40.23 -25.34 -26.66
CA GLY A 49 -40.35 -26.64 -26.01
C GLY A 49 -40.27 -26.56 -24.49
N GLY A 50 -40.13 -25.37 -23.90
CA GLY A 50 -40.10 -25.20 -22.45
C GLY A 50 -38.95 -26.00 -21.82
N ARG A 51 -39.33 -27.07 -21.12
CA ARG A 51 -38.41 -28.04 -20.51
C ARG A 51 -37.48 -28.72 -21.52
N SER A 52 -37.96 -28.99 -22.74
CA SER A 52 -37.12 -29.61 -23.78
C SER A 52 -36.00 -28.67 -24.23
N ASP A 53 -36.28 -27.38 -24.39
CA ASP A 53 -35.27 -26.38 -24.76
C ASP A 53 -34.18 -26.26 -23.68
N ILE A 54 -34.57 -26.39 -22.40
CA ILE A 54 -33.63 -26.45 -21.28
C ILE A 54 -32.75 -27.69 -21.37
N LYS A 55 -33.31 -28.87 -21.66
CA LYS A 55 -32.54 -30.10 -21.83
C LYS A 55 -31.56 -30.01 -23.01
N ASP A 56 -31.99 -29.43 -24.12
CA ASP A 56 -31.13 -29.19 -25.28
C ASP A 56 -29.99 -28.22 -24.94
N HIS A 57 -30.28 -27.17 -24.16
CA HIS A 57 -29.26 -26.28 -23.61
C HIS A 57 -28.23 -27.04 -22.77
N LEU A 58 -28.67 -27.91 -21.86
CA LEU A 58 -27.77 -28.71 -21.01
C LEU A 58 -26.88 -29.65 -21.83
N GLN A 59 -27.40 -30.16 -22.94
CA GLN A 59 -26.64 -31.01 -23.85
C GLN A 59 -25.73 -30.23 -24.82
N SER A 60 -25.92 -28.92 -24.93
CA SER A 60 -25.17 -28.06 -25.84
C SER A 60 -23.67 -28.08 -25.54
N SER A 61 -22.86 -27.94 -26.60
CA SER A 61 -21.41 -27.89 -26.49
C SER A 61 -20.93 -26.72 -25.63
N LYS A 62 -21.63 -25.58 -25.66
CA LYS A 62 -21.32 -24.40 -24.85
C LYS A 62 -21.49 -24.67 -23.36
N HIS A 63 -22.60 -25.28 -22.95
CA HIS A 63 -22.86 -25.60 -21.56
C HIS A 63 -21.83 -26.62 -21.03
N LYS A 64 -21.61 -27.72 -21.76
CA LYS A 64 -20.61 -28.74 -21.41
C LYS A 64 -19.19 -28.19 -21.27
N LYS A 65 -18.77 -27.33 -22.20
CA LYS A 65 -17.45 -26.66 -22.13
C LYS A 65 -17.35 -25.75 -20.91
N SER A 66 -18.42 -25.01 -20.58
CA SER A 66 -18.42 -24.13 -19.41
C SER A 66 -18.33 -24.89 -18.10
N LEU A 67 -19.07 -25.99 -17.95
CA LEU A 67 -18.97 -26.87 -16.79
C LEU A 67 -17.58 -27.48 -16.64
N ALA A 68 -16.96 -27.92 -17.75
CA ALA A 68 -15.60 -28.43 -17.73
C ALA A 68 -14.58 -27.35 -17.31
N SER A 69 -14.75 -26.12 -17.79
CA SER A 69 -13.90 -24.98 -17.39
C SER A 69 -14.09 -24.60 -15.91
N GLU A 70 -15.32 -24.64 -15.41
CA GLU A 70 -15.63 -24.35 -14.00
C GLU A 70 -15.04 -25.42 -13.07
N ALA A 71 -15.16 -26.70 -13.44
CA ALA A 71 -14.57 -27.81 -12.69
C ALA A 71 -13.02 -27.78 -12.66
N ASN A 72 -12.40 -27.28 -13.73
CA ASN A 72 -10.94 -27.14 -13.82
C ASN A 72 -10.41 -25.82 -13.22
N SER A 73 -11.29 -24.90 -12.81
CA SER A 73 -10.89 -23.63 -12.21
C SER A 73 -10.64 -23.80 -10.71
N SER A 74 -9.47 -23.38 -10.25
CA SER A 74 -9.15 -23.33 -8.83
C SER A 74 -9.95 -22.23 -8.13
N LYS A 75 -10.51 -22.54 -6.96
CA LYS A 75 -11.21 -21.54 -6.12
C LYS A 75 -10.26 -20.39 -5.78
N LEU A 76 -10.76 -19.15 -5.78
CA LEU A 76 -9.95 -17.96 -5.41
C LEU A 76 -9.27 -18.12 -4.04
N THR A 77 -9.91 -18.82 -3.10
CA THR A 77 -9.38 -19.09 -1.77
C THR A 77 -8.11 -19.94 -1.77
N SER A 78 -7.85 -20.76 -2.79
CA SER A 78 -6.60 -21.53 -2.87
C SER A 78 -5.38 -20.69 -3.23
N PHE A 79 -5.57 -19.47 -3.74
CA PHE A 79 -4.46 -18.54 -4.03
C PHE A 79 -3.99 -17.79 -2.78
N PHE A 80 -4.82 -17.72 -1.74
CA PHE A 80 -4.46 -17.10 -0.47
C PHE A 80 -3.94 -18.18 0.49
N LYS A 81 -2.60 -18.31 0.56
CA LYS A 81 -1.98 -19.22 1.54
C LYS A 81 -2.14 -18.65 2.95
N THR A 82 -2.60 -19.49 3.87
CA THR A 82 -2.52 -19.21 5.30
C THR A 82 -1.07 -19.37 5.76
N ALA A 83 -0.49 -18.34 6.37
CA ALA A 83 0.92 -18.35 6.76
C ALA A 83 1.18 -19.42 7.84
N SER A 84 2.05 -20.38 7.53
CA SER A 84 2.52 -21.37 8.50
C SER A 84 3.54 -20.76 9.48
N SER A 85 3.85 -21.46 10.57
CA SER A 85 4.91 -21.03 11.51
C SER A 85 6.27 -20.90 10.82
N ASN A 86 6.57 -21.80 9.87
CA ASN A 86 7.80 -21.75 9.09
C ASN A 86 7.87 -20.52 8.18
N ASP A 87 6.73 -20.08 7.62
CA ASP A 87 6.68 -18.88 6.78
C ASP A 87 6.94 -17.62 7.60
N LYS A 88 6.44 -17.56 8.85
CA LYS A 88 6.73 -16.45 9.78
C LYS A 88 8.22 -16.39 10.14
N ASN A 89 8.84 -17.54 10.40
CA ASN A 89 10.28 -17.61 10.68
C ASN A 89 11.12 -17.16 9.47
N LEU A 90 10.74 -17.56 8.25
CA LEU A 90 11.40 -17.11 7.03
C LEU A 90 11.28 -15.59 6.86
N ALA A 91 10.07 -15.04 7.03
CA ALA A 91 9.84 -13.60 6.97
C ALA A 91 10.66 -12.84 8.01
N ALA A 92 10.80 -13.37 9.23
CA ALA A 92 11.65 -12.77 10.26
C ALA A 92 13.14 -12.76 9.88
N LYS A 93 13.66 -13.84 9.28
CA LYS A 93 15.05 -13.89 8.75
C LYS A 93 15.28 -12.82 7.67
N GLU A 94 14.36 -12.71 6.73
CA GLU A 94 14.41 -11.72 5.66
C GLU A 94 14.30 -10.29 6.20
N ALA A 95 13.39 -10.03 7.13
CA ALA A 95 13.26 -8.73 7.79
C ALA A 95 14.52 -8.34 8.57
N THR A 96 15.13 -9.30 9.28
CA THR A 96 16.39 -9.09 10.00
C THR A 96 17.52 -8.70 9.06
N PHE A 97 17.63 -9.39 7.91
CA PHE A 97 18.67 -9.07 6.92
C PHE A 97 18.41 -7.72 6.22
N ALA A 98 17.14 -7.38 5.96
CA ALA A 98 16.75 -6.08 5.43
C ALA A 98 17.11 -4.95 6.41
N TYR A 99 16.84 -5.14 7.71
CA TYR A 99 17.25 -4.22 8.77
C TYR A 99 18.77 -4.05 8.81
N HIS A 100 19.54 -5.15 8.77
CA HIS A 100 21.00 -5.09 8.73
C HIS A 100 21.50 -4.29 7.52
N THR A 101 20.90 -4.51 6.34
CA THR A 101 21.23 -3.77 5.11
C THR A 101 21.05 -2.27 5.31
N ALA A 102 19.90 -1.85 5.85
CA ALA A 102 19.61 -0.44 6.11
C ALA A 102 20.53 0.17 7.19
N ASN A 103 20.72 -0.54 8.31
CA ASN A 103 21.52 -0.06 9.44
C ASN A 103 23.00 0.10 9.10
N GLN A 104 23.54 -0.75 8.22
CA GLN A 104 24.93 -0.68 7.74
C GLN A 104 25.11 0.21 6.50
N ASN A 105 24.08 0.94 6.07
CA ASN A 105 24.09 1.77 4.86
C ASN A 105 24.53 1.00 3.60
N LEU A 106 24.17 -0.28 3.51
CA LEU A 106 24.47 -1.11 2.35
C LEU A 106 23.45 -0.83 1.24
N SER A 107 23.89 -0.92 -0.01
CA SER A 107 22.98 -0.81 -1.15
C SER A 107 22.00 -1.97 -1.17
N PHE A 108 20.70 -1.72 -1.38
CA PHE A 108 19.72 -2.80 -1.59
C PHE A 108 20.07 -3.69 -2.79
N ASN A 109 20.90 -3.21 -3.73
CA ASN A 109 21.37 -4.01 -4.85
C ASN A 109 22.28 -5.17 -4.40
N SER A 110 23.01 -5.05 -3.28
CA SER A 110 23.88 -6.13 -2.76
C SER A 110 23.08 -7.36 -2.31
N ASN A 111 21.78 -7.20 -2.07
CA ASN A 111 20.93 -8.31 -1.66
C ASN A 111 20.60 -9.25 -2.81
N SER A 112 20.71 -8.81 -4.05
CA SER A 112 20.53 -9.68 -5.23
C SER A 112 21.57 -10.80 -5.32
N CYS A 113 22.84 -10.53 -4.98
CA CYS A 113 23.87 -11.56 -4.92
C CYS A 113 23.85 -12.30 -3.58
N SER A 114 23.68 -11.58 -2.46
CA SER A 114 23.66 -12.16 -1.12
C SER A 114 22.51 -13.15 -0.94
N SER A 115 21.31 -12.85 -1.44
CA SER A 115 20.15 -13.75 -1.35
C SER A 115 20.39 -15.08 -2.05
N LYS A 116 21.11 -15.09 -3.18
CA LYS A 116 21.45 -16.32 -3.92
C LYS A 116 22.46 -17.19 -3.17
N LEU A 117 23.39 -16.56 -2.44
CA LEU A 117 24.35 -17.28 -1.61
C LEU A 117 23.65 -17.84 -0.37
N ILE A 118 22.83 -17.03 0.30
CA ILE A 118 22.09 -17.44 1.50
C ILE A 118 21.15 -18.59 1.17
N SER A 119 20.47 -18.55 0.02
CA SER A 119 19.58 -19.63 -0.39
C SER A 119 20.32 -20.93 -0.69
N LYS A 120 21.52 -20.85 -1.25
CA LYS A 120 22.34 -22.04 -1.52
C LYS A 120 22.97 -22.66 -0.28
N PHE A 121 23.43 -21.83 0.66
CA PHE A 121 24.23 -22.31 1.78
C PHE A 121 23.45 -22.51 3.08
N PHE A 122 22.35 -21.78 3.31
CA PHE A 122 21.74 -21.71 4.64
C PHE A 122 20.22 -21.92 4.63
N GLU A 123 19.48 -21.25 3.74
CA GLU A 123 18.01 -21.26 3.78
C GLU A 123 17.43 -21.30 2.35
N PRO A 124 17.13 -22.49 1.80
CA PRO A 124 16.72 -22.66 0.40
C PRO A 124 15.56 -21.78 -0.08
N LYS A 125 14.66 -21.40 0.84
CA LYS A 125 13.51 -20.55 0.53
C LYS A 125 13.77 -19.05 0.72
N PHE A 126 14.95 -18.66 1.18
CA PHE A 126 15.32 -17.27 1.37
C PHE A 126 15.37 -16.54 0.02
N SER A 127 14.55 -15.50 -0.10
CA SER A 127 14.44 -14.72 -1.32
C SER A 127 14.25 -13.26 -0.94
N LEU A 128 15.36 -12.59 -0.64
CA LEU A 128 15.42 -11.18 -0.31
C LEU A 128 16.24 -10.45 -1.37
N GLU A 129 15.61 -10.19 -2.50
CA GLU A 129 16.22 -9.35 -3.54
C GLU A 129 15.94 -7.86 -3.30
N LYS A 130 16.49 -7.01 -4.16
CA LYS A 130 16.41 -5.54 -4.06
C LYS A 130 15.01 -5.04 -3.73
N THR A 131 14.02 -5.35 -4.56
CA THR A 131 12.65 -4.81 -4.45
C THR A 131 11.98 -5.25 -3.16
N LYS A 132 12.22 -6.50 -2.74
CA LYS A 132 11.65 -7.02 -1.50
C LYS A 132 12.32 -6.39 -0.27
N CYS A 133 13.64 -6.23 -0.30
CA CYS A 133 14.37 -5.55 0.75
C CYS A 133 13.91 -4.10 0.89
N GLU A 134 13.81 -3.37 -0.22
CA GLU A 134 13.32 -2.00 -0.24
C GLU A 134 11.89 -1.91 0.31
N ALA A 135 11.00 -2.81 -0.12
CA ALA A 135 9.62 -2.85 0.38
C ALA A 135 9.55 -3.15 1.88
N ILE A 136 10.37 -4.06 2.41
CA ILE A 136 10.42 -4.34 3.85
C ILE A 136 10.94 -3.13 4.62
N VAL A 137 12.01 -2.49 4.14
CA VAL A 137 12.58 -1.32 4.81
C VAL A 137 11.58 -0.16 4.81
N LEU A 138 10.97 0.16 3.67
CA LEU A 138 10.09 1.33 3.53
C LEU A 138 8.71 1.13 4.14
N ASN A 139 8.13 -0.08 4.04
CA ASN A 139 6.73 -0.31 4.42
C ASN A 139 6.58 -1.04 5.77
N VAL A 140 7.67 -1.55 6.36
CA VAL A 140 7.62 -2.24 7.65
C VAL A 140 8.57 -1.58 8.65
N ILE A 141 9.86 -1.53 8.36
CA ILE A 141 10.87 -1.06 9.33
C ILE A 141 10.75 0.46 9.57
N ALA A 142 10.64 1.25 8.51
CA ALA A 142 10.57 2.71 8.63
C ALA A 142 9.32 3.17 9.40
N PRO A 143 8.09 2.64 9.14
CA PRO A 143 6.92 2.96 9.95
C PRO A 143 7.10 2.64 11.44
N ILE A 144 7.66 1.46 11.78
CA ILE A 144 7.93 1.08 13.16
C ILE A 144 8.90 2.08 13.82
N ALA A 145 9.98 2.45 13.13
CA ALA A 145 10.94 3.43 13.65
C ALA A 145 10.32 4.82 13.87
N GLN A 146 9.35 5.21 13.02
CA GLN A 146 8.61 6.47 13.15
C GLN A 146 7.61 6.42 14.32
N GLU A 147 6.95 5.29 14.54
CA GLU A 147 6.08 5.08 15.71
C GLU A 147 6.87 5.14 17.01
N GLU A 148 8.01 4.45 17.09
CA GLU A 148 8.93 4.52 18.23
C GLU A 148 9.42 5.95 18.49
N LEU A 149 9.74 6.71 17.44
CA LEU A 149 10.13 8.11 17.57
C LEU A 149 8.99 8.95 18.16
N LYS A 150 7.77 8.78 17.68
CA LYS A 150 6.60 9.50 18.21
C LYS A 150 6.36 9.16 19.68
N GLU A 151 6.46 7.90 20.05
CA GLU A 151 6.37 7.50 21.46
C GLU A 151 7.43 8.18 22.33
N ASP A 152 8.68 8.23 21.87
CA ASP A 152 9.75 8.89 22.61
C ASP A 152 9.52 10.40 22.75
N LEU A 153 9.01 11.05 21.70
CA LEU A 153 8.67 12.48 21.73
C LEU A 153 7.50 12.79 22.66
N THR A 154 6.51 11.89 22.78
CA THR A 154 5.39 12.07 23.73
C THR A 154 5.86 11.93 25.17
N LYS A 155 6.72 10.94 25.45
CA LYS A 155 7.33 10.72 26.79
C LYS A 155 8.32 11.81 27.18
N SER A 156 8.92 12.49 26.20
CA SER A 156 9.89 13.56 26.45
C SER A 156 9.20 14.86 26.88
N ASN A 157 9.67 15.44 27.99
CA ASN A 157 9.22 16.76 28.44
C ASN A 157 9.82 17.87 27.57
N TYR A 158 11.07 17.70 27.17
CA TYR A 158 11.84 18.67 26.43
C TYR A 158 12.69 18.01 25.36
N VAL A 159 12.95 18.72 24.26
CA VAL A 159 13.76 18.25 23.14
C VAL A 159 14.78 19.31 22.73
N SER A 160 15.96 18.83 22.33
CA SER A 160 16.97 19.64 21.65
C SER A 160 17.03 19.22 20.20
N LEU A 161 17.10 20.19 19.29
CA LEU A 161 17.08 19.93 17.86
C LEU A 161 18.38 20.39 17.24
N SER A 162 18.95 19.55 16.40
CA SER A 162 20.06 19.90 15.54
C SER A 162 19.59 19.98 14.10
N MET A 163 19.80 21.12 13.46
CA MET A 163 19.54 21.31 12.04
C MET A 163 20.85 21.23 11.27
N GLY A 164 20.90 20.29 10.32
CA GLY A 164 21.99 20.19 9.35
C GLY A 164 21.45 20.40 7.96
N ALA A 165 22.15 21.18 7.14
CA ALA A 165 21.75 21.46 5.77
C ALA A 165 22.92 21.25 4.80
N SER A 166 22.72 20.44 3.77
CA SER A 166 23.74 20.14 2.76
C SER A 166 23.26 20.57 1.37
N ASN A 167 24.16 21.15 0.58
CA ASN A 167 23.86 21.61 -0.77
C ASN A 167 24.30 20.52 -1.77
N ARG A 168 23.36 19.93 -2.51
CA ARG A 168 23.67 18.98 -3.58
C ARG A 168 22.81 19.29 -4.80
N LYS A 169 23.43 19.83 -5.87
CA LYS A 169 22.75 20.19 -7.13
C LYS A 169 21.50 21.06 -6.89
N ASP A 170 21.69 22.21 -6.25
CA ASP A 170 20.66 23.23 -5.95
C ASP A 170 19.51 22.79 -5.03
N ILE A 171 19.57 21.56 -4.51
CA ILE A 171 18.66 21.02 -3.52
C ILE A 171 19.34 21.02 -2.16
N LYS A 172 18.69 21.62 -1.16
CA LYS A 172 19.15 21.59 0.22
C LYS A 172 18.46 20.46 0.97
N LEU A 173 19.27 19.56 1.53
CA LEU A 173 18.79 18.48 2.37
C LEU A 173 18.83 18.95 3.81
N VAL A 174 17.66 19.23 4.38
CA VAL A 174 17.53 19.67 5.78
C VAL A 174 17.21 18.47 6.64
N SER A 175 18.07 18.18 7.61
CA SER A 175 17.82 17.19 8.65
C SER A 175 17.54 17.86 9.98
N VAL A 176 16.46 17.46 10.66
CA VAL A 176 16.23 17.82 12.07
C VAL A 176 16.51 16.58 12.91
N LYS A 177 17.46 16.66 13.83
CA LYS A 177 17.92 15.52 14.63
C LYS A 177 17.82 15.81 16.12
N GLN A 178 17.16 14.93 16.87
CA GLN A 178 17.58 14.58 18.23
C GLN A 178 18.58 13.42 18.05
N VAL A 179 18.92 12.63 19.06
CA VAL A 179 19.67 11.37 18.86
C VAL A 179 19.05 10.48 17.74
N LYS A 180 17.78 10.72 17.39
CA LYS A 180 17.02 10.18 16.24
C LYS A 180 16.71 11.25 15.18
N LEU A 181 16.61 10.84 13.92
CA LEU A 181 16.24 11.71 12.78
C LEU A 181 14.73 11.97 12.78
N LEU A 182 14.34 13.24 12.88
CA LEU A 182 12.94 13.68 12.89
C LEU A 182 12.38 13.94 11.49
N ASP A 183 13.14 14.65 10.66
CA ASP A 183 12.75 14.89 9.27
C ASP A 183 13.99 15.02 8.39
N PHE A 184 13.83 14.67 7.10
CA PHE A 184 14.85 14.81 6.07
C PHE A 184 14.21 15.19 4.74
N LYS A 185 14.31 16.48 4.39
CA LYS A 185 13.60 17.01 3.22
C LYS A 185 14.50 17.75 2.25
N SER A 186 14.17 17.61 0.97
CA SER A 186 14.65 18.46 -0.12
C SER A 186 13.86 19.78 -0.12
N VAL A 187 14.56 20.90 0.03
CA VAL A 187 13.98 22.24 0.02
C VAL A 187 14.58 23.07 -1.12
N ALA A 188 13.72 23.77 -1.86
CA ALA A 188 14.12 24.65 -2.96
C ALA A 188 14.54 26.03 -2.41
N GLY A 189 15.85 26.26 -2.36
CA GLY A 189 16.45 27.52 -1.88
C GLY A 189 16.94 27.47 -0.43
N GLU A 190 17.65 28.53 -0.03
CA GLU A 190 18.46 28.52 1.20
C GLU A 190 18.26 29.75 2.09
N THR A 191 17.21 30.54 1.89
CA THR A 191 17.02 31.70 2.77
C THR A 191 16.73 31.25 4.20
N SER A 192 17.12 32.06 5.17
CA SER A 192 16.82 31.79 6.58
C SER A 192 15.32 31.61 6.83
N GLU A 193 14.50 32.31 6.07
CA GLU A 193 13.04 32.23 6.15
C GLU A 193 12.53 30.87 5.69
N ILE A 194 13.02 30.35 4.56
CA ILE A 194 12.65 29.03 4.04
C ILE A 194 12.99 27.93 5.07
N LEU A 195 14.20 27.98 5.64
CA LEU A 195 14.63 27.01 6.65
C LEU A 195 13.82 27.13 7.95
N THR A 196 13.53 28.35 8.39
CA THR A 196 12.72 28.59 9.59
C THR A 196 11.28 28.10 9.40
N ASN A 197 10.66 28.38 8.24
CA ASN A 197 9.31 27.94 7.93
C ASN A 197 9.23 26.40 7.86
N HIS A 198 10.25 25.77 7.28
CA HIS A 198 10.35 24.32 7.27
C HIS A 198 10.44 23.75 8.69
N LEU A 199 11.35 24.29 9.53
CA LEU A 199 11.48 23.87 10.92
C LEU A 199 10.17 24.05 11.70
N CYS A 200 9.54 25.22 11.63
CA CYS A 200 8.24 25.48 12.29
C CYS A 200 7.18 24.49 11.84
N SER A 201 7.14 24.13 10.56
CA SER A 201 6.20 23.13 10.03
C SER A 201 6.43 21.74 10.65
N VAL A 202 7.70 21.32 10.77
CA VAL A 202 8.07 20.04 11.41
C VAL A 202 7.69 20.04 12.89
N LEU A 203 7.91 21.14 13.61
CA LEU A 203 7.55 21.26 15.03
C LEU A 203 6.04 21.20 15.26
N LEU A 204 5.28 21.91 14.42
CA LEU A 204 3.81 21.88 14.45
C LEU A 204 3.28 20.48 14.17
N GLN A 205 3.83 19.77 13.17
CA GLN A 205 3.38 18.42 12.80
C GLN A 205 3.65 17.36 13.88
N ASN A 206 4.57 17.62 14.80
CA ASN A 206 4.98 16.69 15.85
C ASN A 206 4.65 17.18 17.27
N ASP A 207 3.84 18.25 17.40
CA ASP A 207 3.45 18.83 18.69
C ASP A 207 4.64 19.23 19.59
N LEU A 208 5.72 19.73 19.00
CA LEU A 208 6.98 20.04 19.69
C LEU A 208 7.18 21.50 20.05
N ASN A 209 6.32 22.40 19.59
CA ASN A 209 6.49 23.86 19.72
C ASN A 209 6.85 24.32 21.14
N ASN A 210 6.22 23.75 22.16
CA ASN A 210 6.42 24.15 23.56
C ASN A 210 7.44 23.26 24.30
N LYS A 211 8.06 22.30 23.60
CA LYS A 211 9.02 21.35 24.16
C LYS A 211 10.46 21.65 23.77
N VAL A 212 10.70 22.54 22.81
CA VAL A 212 12.07 22.83 22.34
C VAL A 212 12.84 23.67 23.35
N VAL A 213 13.93 23.13 23.89
CA VAL A 213 14.82 23.82 24.84
C VAL A 213 16.16 24.27 24.26
N GLY A 214 16.51 23.74 23.07
CA GLY A 214 17.77 24.07 22.42
C GLY A 214 17.73 23.81 20.93
N LEU A 215 18.35 24.72 20.18
CA LEU A 215 18.54 24.62 18.73
C LEU A 215 20.03 24.70 18.41
N CYS A 216 20.53 23.70 17.70
CA CYS A 216 21.91 23.61 17.24
C CYS A 216 21.93 23.63 15.71
N GLY A 217 22.91 24.32 15.13
CA GLY A 217 23.13 24.36 13.69
C GLY A 217 24.56 24.79 13.39
N ASP A 218 25.00 24.58 12.14
CA ASP A 218 26.29 25.08 11.70
C ASP A 218 26.29 26.62 11.61
N SER A 219 27.48 27.23 11.55
CA SER A 219 27.65 28.69 11.49
C SER A 219 27.23 29.31 10.15
N CYS A 220 26.48 28.60 9.32
CA CYS A 220 26.08 29.08 8.00
C CYS A 220 25.19 30.32 8.14
N ASN A 221 25.48 31.36 7.35
CA ASN A 221 24.75 32.63 7.38
C ASN A 221 23.23 32.46 7.21
N THR A 222 22.79 31.40 6.53
CA THR A 222 21.38 31.07 6.34
C THR A 222 20.67 30.67 7.63
N ASN A 223 21.37 30.18 8.65
CA ASN A 223 20.79 29.86 9.95
C ASN A 223 20.62 31.10 10.84
N PHE A 224 21.42 32.15 10.60
CA PHE A 224 21.44 33.38 11.41
C PHE A 224 20.89 34.60 10.66
N GLY A 225 20.62 34.46 9.36
CA GLY A 225 19.95 35.47 8.57
C GLY A 225 20.81 36.56 7.94
N GLY A 226 22.11 36.28 7.77
CA GLY A 226 23.04 37.11 7.01
C GLY A 226 23.61 38.33 7.75
N VAL A 227 24.73 38.83 7.22
CA VAL A 227 25.57 39.90 7.77
C VAL A 227 24.81 41.22 8.00
N LYS A 228 23.77 41.50 7.19
CA LYS A 228 22.97 42.73 7.27
C LYS A 228 22.15 42.87 8.56
N ARG A 229 22.03 41.83 9.39
CA ARG A 229 21.31 41.91 10.69
C ARG A 229 22.14 42.48 11.83
N ALA A 230 23.45 42.73 11.63
CA ALA A 230 24.34 43.39 12.60
C ALA A 230 24.20 42.90 14.06
N GLY A 231 23.85 41.62 14.27
CA GLY A 231 23.65 41.05 15.60
C GLY A 231 22.44 41.56 16.41
N GLN A 232 21.57 42.41 15.85
CA GLN A 232 20.46 43.02 16.60
C GLN A 232 19.29 42.05 16.88
N LYS A 233 19.26 40.89 16.22
CA LYS A 233 18.39 39.74 16.56
C LYS A 233 19.15 38.45 16.30
N LYS A 234 19.97 38.02 17.26
CA LYS A 234 20.58 36.68 17.20
C LYS A 234 19.51 35.65 17.53
N MET A 235 19.52 34.58 16.72
CA MET A 235 18.85 33.30 16.94
C MET A 235 17.36 33.28 16.58
N PHE A 236 16.97 32.18 15.92
CA PHE A 236 15.66 31.55 15.97
C PHE A 236 14.67 32.22 16.93
N SER A 237 14.07 33.33 16.50
CA SER A 237 12.84 33.81 17.09
C SER A 237 11.79 32.85 16.58
N ILE A 238 11.69 31.67 17.21
CA ILE A 238 10.37 31.13 17.51
C ILE A 238 9.71 32.29 18.23
N ASP A 239 8.88 33.00 17.46
CA ASP A 239 8.24 34.24 17.86
C ASP A 239 7.67 34.01 19.25
N SER A 240 7.69 35.04 20.08
CA SER A 240 7.08 35.10 21.40
C SER A 240 5.55 34.94 21.37
N ARG A 241 5.03 34.21 20.38
CA ARG A 241 3.67 33.73 20.17
C ARG A 241 3.52 32.24 20.50
N ILE A 242 4.60 31.57 20.89
CA ILE A 242 4.61 30.16 21.34
C ILE A 242 4.85 30.05 22.86
N ALA A 243 5.13 31.17 23.54
CA ALA A 243 5.09 31.25 25.01
C ALA A 243 3.67 31.55 25.50
#